data_AF-A0A1T4Y0I4-F1
#
_entry.id   AF-A0A1T4Y0I4-F1
#
_cell.length_a   1.000
_cell.length_b   1.000
_cell.length_c   1.000
_cell.angle_alpha   90.00
_cell.angle_beta   90.00
_cell.angle_gamma   90.00
#
_symmetry.space_group_name_H-M   'P 1'
#
loop_
_entity.id
_entity.type
_entity.pdbx_description
1 polymer ?
#
loop_
_entity_poly.entity_id
_entity_poly.type
_entity_poly.pdbx_seq_one_letter_code
_entity_poly.pdbx_strand_id
1 'polypeptide(L)'
;MPITFAAQEPRDTIPVLLEPGEYDFEIVDAREGRTDRDSLKLKAGTPKLDLKLRIAGQVHVYDHLFFAQTTYWKIDHLLKSIGKHPGDGEVIELDAFDLIGERGLARIKLGKSTSTGQPRNEVDAYVWLHDGDE
;
A
#
# COMPACT_ATOMS: atom_id res chain seq x y z
N MET A 1 -22.57 26.70 18.42
CA MET A 1 -21.68 25.58 18.77
C MET A 1 -20.46 25.65 17.88
N PRO A 2 -19.24 25.86 18.40
CA PRO A 2 -18.05 25.91 17.56
C PRO A 2 -17.63 24.50 17.13
N ILE A 3 -17.33 24.33 15.84
CA ILE A 3 -16.82 23.10 15.26
C ILE A 3 -15.38 22.94 15.74
N THR A 4 -15.09 21.87 16.48
CA THR A 4 -13.73 21.54 16.92
C THR A 4 -13.07 20.71 15.81
N PHE A 5 -12.16 21.30 15.07
CA PHE A 5 -11.38 20.63 14.03
C PHE A 5 -9.97 20.41 14.56
N ALA A 6 -9.56 19.15 14.76
CA ALA A 6 -8.18 18.81 15.05
C ALA A 6 -7.38 18.97 13.74
N ALA A 7 -6.77 20.14 13.54
CA ALA A 7 -5.84 20.35 12.46
C ALA A 7 -4.63 19.43 12.68
N GLN A 8 -4.57 18.32 11.95
CA GLN A 8 -3.37 17.51 11.86
C GLN A 8 -2.34 18.26 11.02
N GLU A 9 -1.09 18.18 11.47
CA GLU A 9 0.06 18.91 10.92
C GLU A 9 0.09 18.83 9.39
N PRO A 10 0.24 19.97 8.68
CA PRO A 10 0.58 19.94 7.27
C PRO A 10 1.96 19.30 7.18
N ARG A 11 1.99 17.99 6.94
CA ARG A 11 3.20 17.32 6.47
C ARG A 11 3.42 17.85 5.07
N ASP A 12 4.13 18.97 5.00
CA ASP A 12 4.85 19.48 3.83
C ASP A 12 5.97 18.48 3.49
N THR A 13 5.58 17.23 3.24
CA THR A 13 6.39 16.34 2.43
C THR A 13 6.02 16.75 1.02
N ILE A 14 6.81 17.65 0.44
CA ILE A 14 6.79 17.92 -1.00
C ILE A 14 6.70 16.54 -1.65
N PRO A 15 5.58 16.18 -2.30
CA PRO A 15 5.47 14.88 -2.91
C PRO A 15 6.47 14.91 -4.06
N VAL A 16 7.63 14.31 -3.85
CA VAL A 16 8.62 14.12 -4.91
C VAL A 16 7.93 13.25 -5.95
N LEU A 17 7.46 13.89 -7.01
CA LEU A 17 6.73 13.23 -8.09
C LEU A 17 7.70 12.34 -8.83
N LEU A 18 7.50 11.02 -8.70
CA LEU A 18 8.25 10.06 -9.46
C LEU A 18 7.61 9.93 -10.84
N GLU A 19 8.44 9.70 -11.85
CA GLU A 19 7.93 9.35 -13.18
C GLU A 19 7.15 8.03 -13.07
N PRO A 20 6.08 7.84 -13.85
CA PRO A 20 5.37 6.57 -13.83
C PRO A 20 6.28 5.45 -14.36
N GLY A 21 6.58 4.48 -13.51
CA GLY A 21 7.60 3.47 -13.79
C GLY A 21 7.69 2.42 -12.70
N GLU A 22 8.61 1.48 -12.87
CA GLU A 22 8.91 0.44 -11.90
C GLU A 22 10.04 0.91 -11.00
N TYR A 23 9.80 0.89 -9.70
CA TYR A 23 10.78 1.31 -8.70
C TYR A 23 10.91 0.27 -7.61
N ASP A 24 12.11 0.16 -7.05
CA ASP A 24 12.29 -0.54 -5.79
C ASP A 24 11.52 0.19 -4.69
N PHE A 25 10.80 -0.59 -3.90
CA PHE A 25 10.18 -0.14 -2.67
C PHE A 25 10.76 -0.91 -1.49
N GLU A 26 10.82 -0.23 -0.36
CA GLU A 26 11.12 -0.83 0.94
C GLU A 26 9.97 -0.55 1.90
N ILE A 27 9.47 -1.57 2.57
CA ILE A 27 8.44 -1.39 3.60
C ILE A 27 9.14 -0.88 4.87
N VAL A 28 8.91 0.39 5.21
CA VAL A 28 9.53 1.02 6.38
C VAL A 28 8.66 0.94 7.64
N ASP A 29 7.35 0.84 7.48
CA ASP A 29 6.39 0.66 8.56
C ASP A 29 5.19 -0.10 8.00
N ALA A 30 4.66 -1.02 8.77
CA ALA A 30 3.45 -1.74 8.43
C ALA A 30 2.60 -1.84 9.69
N ARG A 31 1.29 -1.66 9.56
CA ARG A 31 0.35 -1.73 10.66
C ARG A 31 -0.87 -2.50 10.25
N GLU A 32 -1.20 -3.49 11.06
CA GLU A 32 -2.51 -4.13 10.97
C GLU A 32 -3.55 -3.26 11.68
N GLY A 33 -4.70 -3.13 11.03
CA GLY A 33 -5.87 -2.51 11.59
C GLY A 33 -7.10 -3.32 11.25
N ARG A 34 -8.23 -2.85 11.73
CA ARG A 34 -9.55 -3.34 11.29
C ARG A 34 -10.40 -2.15 10.91
N THR A 35 -11.23 -2.34 9.90
CA THR A 35 -12.24 -1.35 9.55
C THR A 35 -13.27 -1.28 10.68
N ASP A 36 -13.39 -0.12 11.31
CA ASP A 36 -14.30 0.10 12.45
C ASP A 36 -15.75 0.38 12.00
N ARG A 37 -15.96 0.71 10.72
CA ARG A 37 -17.28 1.03 10.13
C ARG A 37 -17.63 0.18 8.94
N ASP A 38 -18.87 -0.29 8.89
CA ASP A 38 -19.45 -0.91 7.71
C ASP A 38 -19.49 0.12 6.57
N SER A 39 -18.88 -0.21 5.44
CA SER A 39 -18.94 0.57 4.20
C SER A 39 -19.54 -0.30 3.11
N LEU A 40 -20.09 0.35 2.07
CA LEU A 40 -20.79 -0.29 0.94
C LEU A 40 -20.04 -1.48 0.27
N LYS A 41 -18.72 -1.61 0.50
CA LYS A 41 -17.85 -2.67 -0.04
C LYS A 41 -17.04 -3.44 1.01
N LEU A 42 -17.07 -3.04 2.28
CA LEU A 42 -16.21 -3.57 3.34
C LEU A 42 -17.05 -3.73 4.62
N LYS A 43 -17.06 -4.92 5.20
CA LYS A 43 -17.78 -5.15 6.45
C LYS A 43 -17.02 -4.56 7.63
N ALA A 44 -17.76 -4.09 8.64
CA ALA A 44 -17.14 -3.76 9.93
C ALA A 44 -16.39 -4.99 10.48
N GLY A 45 -15.13 -4.80 10.88
CA GLY A 45 -14.23 -5.86 11.30
C GLY A 45 -13.35 -6.46 10.20
N THR A 46 -13.46 -6.03 8.93
CA THR A 46 -12.54 -6.46 7.88
C THR A 46 -11.10 -6.06 8.25
N PRO A 47 -10.15 -7.01 8.29
CA PRO A 47 -8.76 -6.69 8.54
C PRO A 47 -8.23 -5.80 7.41
N LYS A 48 -7.40 -4.84 7.79
CA LYS A 48 -6.68 -3.97 6.87
C LYS A 48 -5.21 -3.93 7.25
N LEU A 49 -4.39 -3.64 6.27
CA LEU A 49 -2.96 -3.54 6.38
C LEU A 49 -2.55 -2.19 5.81
N ASP A 50 -2.12 -1.32 6.71
CA ASP A 50 -1.62 0.00 6.39
C ASP A 50 -0.10 -0.09 6.21
N LEU A 51 0.37 0.02 4.97
CA LEU A 51 1.79 -0.07 4.60
C LEU A 51 2.35 1.30 4.31
N LYS A 52 3.56 1.54 4.81
CA LYS A 52 4.40 2.68 4.48
C LYS A 52 5.57 2.18 3.66
N LEU A 53 5.52 2.47 2.37
CA LEU A 53 6.53 2.10 1.40
C LEU A 53 7.47 3.28 1.18
N ARG A 54 8.77 3.01 1.09
CA ARG A 54 9.80 3.97 0.74
C ARG A 54 10.31 3.62 -0.65
N ILE A 55 9.95 4.44 -1.64
CA ILE A 55 10.34 4.29 -3.04
C ILE A 55 11.60 5.10 -3.31
N ALA A 56 12.57 4.50 -4.01
CA ALA A 56 13.83 5.14 -4.40
C ALA A 56 14.57 5.82 -3.22
N GLY A 57 14.39 5.31 -2.00
CA GLY A 57 14.97 5.85 -0.76
C GLY A 57 14.49 7.24 -0.32
N GLN A 58 13.71 7.95 -1.15
CA GLN A 58 13.35 9.36 -0.93
C GLN A 58 11.85 9.58 -0.74
N VAL A 59 11.01 8.73 -1.32
CA VAL A 59 9.56 8.96 -1.42
C VAL A 59 8.79 8.01 -0.51
N HIS A 60 8.02 8.55 0.43
CA HIS A 60 7.14 7.74 1.26
C HIS A 60 5.74 7.65 0.65
N VAL A 61 5.35 6.46 0.22
CA VAL A 61 4.00 6.15 -0.27
C VAL A 61 3.26 5.35 0.80
N TYR A 62 2.05 5.76 1.11
CA TYR A 62 1.18 5.04 2.05
C TYR A 62 0.17 4.25 1.23
N ASP A 63 0.16 2.93 1.36
CA ASP A 63 -0.77 2.03 0.71
C ASP A 63 -1.64 1.35 1.77
N HIS A 64 -2.95 1.33 1.54
CA HIS A 64 -3.91 0.75 2.47
C HIS A 64 -4.55 -0.45 1.79
N LEU A 65 -4.13 -1.64 2.20
CA LEU A 65 -4.65 -2.91 1.69
C LEU A 65 -5.75 -3.39 2.62
N PHE A 66 -6.90 -3.75 2.06
CA PHE A 66 -7.99 -4.34 2.82
C PHE A 66 -8.01 -5.82 2.51
N PHE A 67 -8.13 -6.70 3.51
CA PHE A 67 -8.30 -8.13 3.30
C PHE A 67 -9.75 -8.43 2.85
N ALA A 68 -10.11 -7.92 1.67
CA ALA A 68 -11.40 -8.02 1.02
C ALA A 68 -11.20 -8.35 -0.45
N GLN A 69 -12.14 -9.07 -1.07
CA GLN A 69 -12.04 -9.61 -2.44
C GLN A 69 -11.57 -8.59 -3.49
N THR A 70 -11.89 -7.30 -3.30
CA THR A 70 -11.48 -6.21 -4.19
C THR A 70 -9.98 -5.92 -4.20
N THR A 71 -9.26 -6.30 -3.14
CA THR A 71 -7.85 -5.95 -2.92
C THR A 71 -6.97 -7.20 -2.75
N TYR A 72 -7.55 -8.40 -2.82
CA TYR A 72 -6.81 -9.68 -2.81
C TYR A 72 -5.72 -9.71 -3.87
N TRP A 73 -6.03 -9.31 -5.12
CA TRP A 73 -5.05 -9.27 -6.21
C TRP A 73 -3.83 -8.40 -5.87
N LYS A 74 -4.03 -7.32 -5.08
CA LYS A 74 -2.98 -6.39 -4.71
C LYS A 74 -2.11 -6.95 -3.59
N ILE A 75 -2.71 -7.67 -2.63
CA ILE A 75 -2.01 -8.42 -1.59
C ILE A 75 -1.22 -9.58 -2.19
N ASP A 76 -1.82 -10.33 -3.12
CA ASP A 76 -1.19 -11.43 -3.87
C ASP A 76 0.05 -10.93 -4.63
N HIS A 77 -0.08 -9.81 -5.36
CA HIS A 77 1.05 -9.20 -6.05
C HIS A 77 2.12 -8.67 -5.09
N LEU A 78 1.73 -8.09 -3.94
CA LEU A 78 2.70 -7.65 -2.92
C LEU A 78 3.49 -8.84 -2.40
N LEU A 79 2.79 -9.90 -1.99
CA LEU A 79 3.38 -11.14 -1.50
C LEU A 79 4.30 -11.78 -2.54
N LYS A 80 3.92 -11.78 -3.82
CA LYS A 80 4.79 -12.24 -4.92
C LYS A 80 6.01 -11.34 -5.07
N SER A 81 5.83 -10.03 -4.97
CA SER A 81 6.92 -9.04 -5.09
C SER A 81 7.98 -9.20 -4.01
N ILE A 82 7.57 -9.53 -2.77
CA ILE A 82 8.48 -9.79 -1.65
C ILE A 82 8.87 -11.28 -1.52
N GLY A 83 8.38 -12.15 -2.40
CA GLY A 83 8.67 -13.60 -2.37
C GLY A 83 8.02 -14.38 -1.22
N LYS A 84 7.07 -13.80 -0.49
CA LYS A 84 6.31 -14.44 0.60
C LYS A 84 4.96 -15.02 0.16
N HIS A 85 4.78 -15.27 -1.13
CA HIS A 85 3.53 -15.81 -1.65
C HIS A 85 3.37 -17.29 -1.27
N PRO A 86 2.31 -17.68 -0.53
CA PRO A 86 2.15 -19.03 0.00
C PRO A 86 1.78 -20.08 -1.08
N GLY A 87 1.34 -19.63 -2.26
CA GLY A 87 0.75 -20.49 -3.30
C GLY A 87 -0.75 -20.31 -3.40
N ASP A 88 -1.36 -20.69 -4.52
CA ASP A 88 -2.80 -20.58 -4.71
C ASP A 88 -3.58 -21.52 -3.77
N GLY A 89 -4.63 -20.99 -3.13
CA GLY A 89 -5.51 -21.74 -2.24
C GLY A 89 -5.02 -21.89 -0.78
N GLU A 90 -3.79 -21.47 -0.48
CA GLU A 90 -3.23 -21.51 0.87
C GLU A 90 -3.67 -20.28 1.68
N VAL A 91 -4.02 -20.51 2.95
CA VAL A 91 -4.30 -19.43 3.90
C VAL A 91 -2.98 -18.95 4.49
N ILE A 92 -2.64 -17.69 4.25
CA ILE A 92 -1.47 -17.05 4.85
C ILE A 92 -1.88 -16.15 6.02
N GLU A 93 -1.20 -16.36 7.14
CA GLU A 93 -1.19 -15.41 8.25
C GLU A 93 -0.11 -14.35 7.93
N LEU A 94 -0.58 -13.19 7.47
CA LEU A 94 0.26 -12.05 7.16
C LEU A 94 0.36 -11.14 8.38
N ASP A 95 1.53 -11.11 9.01
CA ASP A 95 1.80 -10.20 10.12
C ASP A 95 2.46 -8.92 9.60
N ALA A 96 1.97 -7.75 10.03
CA ALA A 96 2.55 -6.48 9.59
C ALA A 96 4.02 -6.38 9.95
N PHE A 97 4.45 -6.87 11.12
CA PHE A 97 5.83 -6.76 11.55
C PHE A 97 6.78 -7.56 10.65
N ASP A 98 6.31 -8.68 10.11
CA ASP A 98 7.08 -9.53 9.20
C ASP A 98 7.28 -8.91 7.81
N LEU A 99 6.46 -7.90 7.47
CA LEU A 99 6.60 -7.12 6.25
C LEU A 99 7.60 -5.96 6.41
N ILE A 100 7.88 -5.51 7.63
CA ILE A 100 8.78 -4.36 7.86
C ILE A 100 10.22 -4.76 7.49
N GLY A 101 10.84 -3.98 6.61
CA GLY A 101 12.17 -4.23 6.08
C GLY A 101 12.19 -5.02 4.76
N GLU A 102 11.05 -5.58 4.35
CA GLU A 102 10.94 -6.25 3.06
C GLU A 102 11.08 -5.26 1.91
N ARG A 103 11.69 -5.74 0.82
CA ARG A 103 11.95 -4.97 -0.38
C ARG A 103 11.37 -5.69 -1.58
N GLY A 104 10.78 -4.93 -2.49
CA GLY A 104 10.22 -5.48 -3.71
C GLY A 104 10.22 -4.43 -4.81
N LEU A 105 9.52 -4.72 -5.89
CA LEU A 105 9.32 -3.81 -7.01
C LEU A 105 7.86 -3.40 -7.08
N ALA A 106 7.61 -2.11 -7.19
CA ALA A 106 6.27 -1.56 -7.34
C ALA A 106 6.23 -0.64 -8.54
N ARG A 107 5.18 -0.81 -9.33
CA ARG A 107 4.84 0.12 -10.39
C ARG A 107 4.15 1.33 -9.75
N ILE A 108 4.82 2.46 -9.81
CA ILE A 108 4.28 3.74 -9.37
C ILE A 108 3.64 4.43 -10.56
N LYS A 109 2.47 5.03 -10.34
CA LYS A 109 1.85 5.95 -11.29
C LYS A 109 1.63 7.30 -10.66
N LEU A 110 1.49 8.31 -11.51
CA LEU A 110 1.04 9.64 -11.13
C LEU A 110 -0.50 9.65 -11.07
N GLY A 111 -1.04 9.47 -9.87
CA GLY A 111 -2.45 9.73 -9.58
C GLY A 111 -2.71 11.22 -9.38
N LYS A 112 -3.99 11.62 -9.36
CA LYS A 112 -4.40 12.96 -8.93
C LYS A 112 -5.16 12.84 -7.61
N SER A 113 -4.74 13.61 -6.61
CA SER A 113 -5.48 13.72 -5.36
C SER A 113 -6.87 14.29 -5.65
N THR A 114 -7.93 13.56 -5.27
CA THR A 114 -9.32 14.02 -5.44
C THR A 114 -9.66 15.21 -4.53
N SER A 115 -8.87 15.46 -3.48
CA SER A 115 -9.07 16.59 -2.56
C SER A 115 -8.33 17.86 -2.95
N THR A 116 -7.13 17.77 -3.52
CA THR A 116 -6.31 18.95 -3.84
C THR A 116 -6.06 19.14 -5.33
N GLY A 117 -6.41 18.16 -6.17
CA GLY A 117 -6.08 18.14 -7.60
C GLY A 117 -4.59 17.99 -7.90
N GLN A 118 -3.74 17.96 -6.87
CA GLN A 118 -2.30 17.82 -7.02
C GLN A 118 -1.93 16.40 -7.45
N PRO A 119 -0.94 16.25 -8.34
CA PRO A 119 -0.43 14.94 -8.67
C PRO A 119 0.20 14.30 -7.43
N ARG A 120 -0.02 13.00 -7.25
CA ARG A 120 0.47 12.21 -6.12
C ARG A 120 0.96 10.86 -6.63
N ASN A 121 2.04 10.36 -6.06
CA ASN A 121 2.49 9.00 -6.32
C ASN A 121 1.49 8.01 -5.74
N GLU A 122 0.99 7.11 -6.59
CA GLU A 122 0.11 6.03 -6.21
C GLU A 122 0.76 4.71 -6.63
N VAL A 123 0.70 3.70 -5.75
CA VAL A 123 1.07 2.34 -6.12
C VAL A 123 -0.02 1.80 -7.03
N ASP A 124 0.31 1.68 -8.32
CA ASP A 124 -0.58 1.12 -9.32
C ASP A 124 -0.69 -0.40 -9.15
N ALA A 125 0.46 -1.07 -9.16
CA ALA A 125 0.58 -2.51 -8.98
C ALA A 125 1.93 -2.87 -8.37
N TYR A 126 1.98 -3.95 -7.59
CA TYR A 126 3.25 -4.56 -7.23
C TYR A 126 3.68 -5.48 -8.39
N VAL A 127 4.96 -5.38 -8.75
CA VAL A 127 5.58 -6.19 -9.81
C VAL A 127 6.59 -7.11 -9.13
N TRP A 128 6.71 -8.33 -9.64
CA TRP A 128 7.75 -9.26 -9.24
C TRP A 128 8.57 -9.59 -10.46
N LEU A 129 9.88 -9.77 -10.29
CA LEU A 129 10.71 -10.34 -11.34
C LEU A 129 10.29 -11.80 -11.49
N HIS A 130 9.39 -12.06 -12.43
CA HIS A 130 9.17 -13.41 -12.92
C HIS A 130 10.35 -13.77 -13.81
N ASP A 131 11.40 -14.31 -13.20
CA ASP A 131 12.34 -15.15 -13.94
C ASP A 131 11.65 -16.50 -14.12
N GLY A 132 11.20 -16.81 -15.35
CA GLY A 132 10.68 -18.13 -15.69
C GLY A 132 9.36 -18.18 -16.45
N ASP A 133 9.28 -17.49 -17.59
CA ASP A 133 8.55 -18.06 -18.73
C ASP A 133 9.46 -19.21 -19.25
N GLU A 134 9.18 -20.45 -18.82
CA GLU A 134 9.67 -21.68 -19.46
C GLU A 134 8.47 -22.59 -19.80
#